data_AF-A0A9P7E7A4-F1
#
_entry.id   AF-A0A9P7E7A4-F1
#
_cell.length_a   1.000
_cell.length_b   1.000
_cell.length_c   1.000
_cell.angle_alpha   90.00
_cell.angle_beta   90.00
_cell.angle_gamma   90.00
#
_symmetry.space_group_name_H-M   'P 1'
#
loop_
_entity.id
_entity.type
_entity.pdbx_description
1 polymer ?
#
loop_
_entity_poly.entity_id
_entity_poly.type
_entity_poly.pdbx_seq_one_letter_code
_entity_poly.pdbx_strand_id
1 'polypeptide(L)'
;NYWNLYTGYFKDRMHQELVRLGDGTPPQDGTGVCHQCYELFKKSYPDTYQDILGTYGELDMLTDNQTIAQCTQSFQKLYKRVGSIVSNLILIL
;
A
#
# COMPACT_ATOMS: atom_id res chain seq x y z
N ASN A 1 -5.66 -8.24 -8.54
CA ASN A 1 -5.44 -9.66 -8.13
C ASN A 1 -4.81 -9.65 -6.75
N TYR A 2 -5.51 -10.11 -5.71
CA TYR A 2 -5.01 -10.07 -4.32
C TYR A 2 -3.77 -10.93 -4.09
N TRP A 3 -3.63 -12.03 -4.83
CA TRP A 3 -2.40 -12.82 -4.80
C TRP A 3 -1.19 -11.97 -5.25
N ASN A 4 -1.32 -11.24 -6.36
CA ASN A 4 -0.23 -10.38 -6.84
C ASN A 4 0.11 -9.26 -5.84
N LEU A 5 -0.90 -8.62 -5.23
CA LEU A 5 -0.69 -7.61 -4.18
C LEU A 5 0.01 -8.22 -2.97
N TYR A 6 -0.39 -9.42 -2.57
CA TYR A 6 0.26 -10.15 -1.49
C TYR A 6 1.72 -10.50 -1.82
N THR A 7 2.04 -10.88 -3.06
CA THR A 7 3.44 -11.16 -3.42
C THR A 7 4.34 -9.93 -3.31
N GLY A 8 3.83 -8.72 -3.54
CA GLY A 8 4.54 -7.47 -3.25
C GLY A 8 4.68 -7.25 -1.75
N TYR A 9 3.54 -7.28 -1.04
CA TYR A 9 3.47 -7.14 0.41
C TYR A 9 4.43 -8.10 1.16
N PHE A 10 4.50 -9.35 0.70
CA PHE A 10 5.38 -10.38 1.23
C PHE A 10 6.85 -10.03 1.04
N LYS A 11 7.26 -9.46 -0.10
CA LYS A 11 8.65 -9.04 -0.31
C LYS A 11 9.05 -7.93 0.66
N ASP A 12 8.19 -6.94 0.84
CA ASP A 12 8.45 -5.80 1.74
C ASP A 12 8.45 -6.19 3.21
N ARG A 13 7.70 -7.24 3.56
CA ARG A 13 7.49 -7.70 4.95
C ARG A 13 7.93 -9.13 5.18
N MET A 14 8.88 -9.61 4.38
CA MET A 14 9.27 -11.01 4.35
C MET A 14 9.58 -11.57 5.74
N HIS A 15 10.34 -10.86 6.56
CA HIS A 15 10.66 -11.31 7.92
C HIS A 15 9.41 -11.48 8.80
N GLN A 16 8.44 -10.56 8.73
CA GLN A 16 7.19 -10.64 9.50
C GLN A 16 6.30 -11.78 9.01
N GLU A 17 6.21 -11.95 7.69
CA GLU A 17 5.37 -12.99 7.11
C GLU A 17 5.98 -14.38 7.33
N LEU A 18 7.30 -14.51 7.37
CA LEU A 18 7.98 -15.75 7.78
C LEU A 18 7.70 -16.11 9.24
N VAL A 19 7.60 -15.14 10.15
CA VAL A 19 7.21 -15.41 11.55
C VAL A 19 5.81 -16.03 11.65
N ARG A 20 4.90 -15.76 10.70
CA ARG A 20 3.57 -16.41 10.68
C ARG A 20 3.66 -17.93 10.53
N LEU A 21 4.72 -18.45 9.93
CA LEU A 21 4.95 -19.89 9.78
C LEU A 21 5.35 -20.56 11.10
N GLY A 22 5.76 -19.79 12.11
CA GLY A 22 6.31 -20.30 13.38
C GLY A 22 7.68 -20.97 13.18
N ASP A 23 8.05 -21.86 14.10
CA ASP A 23 9.33 -22.60 14.09
C ASP A 23 9.41 -23.67 12.98
N GLY A 24 8.42 -23.72 12.09
CA GLY A 24 8.39 -24.62 10.95
C GLY A 24 9.46 -24.23 9.93
N THR A 25 10.38 -25.16 9.65
CA THR A 25 11.42 -25.01 8.62
C THR A 25 10.78 -24.54 7.30
N PRO A 26 11.25 -23.42 6.71
CA PRO A 26 10.71 -22.99 5.42
C PRO A 26 10.98 -24.08 4.37
N PRO A 27 9.99 -24.49 3.57
CA PRO A 27 10.27 -25.33 2.40
C PRO A 27 11.33 -24.65 1.52
N GLN A 28 12.25 -25.45 0.96
CA GLN A 28 13.44 -24.95 0.23
C GLN A 28 13.11 -24.12 -1.02
N ASP A 29 11.84 -24.05 -1.41
CA ASP A 29 11.36 -23.29 -2.56
C ASP A 29 10.56 -22.06 -2.09
N GLY A 30 11.12 -20.86 -2.29
CA GLY A 30 10.54 -19.58 -1.81
C GLY A 30 9.12 -19.27 -2.31
N THR A 31 8.68 -19.87 -3.41
CA THR A 31 7.30 -19.78 -3.91
C THR A 31 6.32 -20.57 -3.04
N GLY A 32 6.72 -21.72 -2.50
CA GLY A 32 5.92 -22.50 -1.57
C GLY A 32 5.73 -21.79 -0.22
N VAL A 33 6.79 -21.13 0.26
CA VAL A 33 6.79 -20.33 1.49
C VAL A 33 5.79 -19.16 1.39
N CYS A 34 5.87 -18.36 0.32
CA CYS A 34 4.98 -17.22 0.12
C CYS A 34 3.50 -17.64 0.07
N HIS A 35 3.20 -18.75 -0.61
CA HIS A 35 1.83 -19.27 -0.65
C HIS A 35 1.33 -19.72 0.73
N GLN A 36 2.17 -20.38 1.52
CA GLN A 36 1.81 -20.77 2.90
C GLN A 36 1.57 -19.56 3.79
N CYS A 37 2.44 -18.55 3.72
CA CYS A 37 2.23 -17.29 4.43
C CYS A 37 0.92 -16.61 4.02
N TYR A 38 0.55 -16.65 2.74
CA TYR A 38 -0.70 -16.08 2.25
C TYR A 38 -1.94 -16.77 2.85
N GLU A 39 -1.92 -18.11 2.92
CA GLU A 39 -3.02 -18.84 3.55
C GLU A 39 -3.12 -18.52 5.05
N LEU A 40 -2.01 -18.37 5.75
CA LEU A 40 -1.97 -17.97 7.16
C LEU A 40 -2.37 -16.51 7.38
N PHE A 41 -2.01 -15.63 6.46
CA PHE A 41 -2.41 -14.23 6.43
C PHE A 41 -3.93 -14.11 6.31
N LYS A 42 -4.54 -14.81 5.36
CA LYS A 42 -6.02 -14.88 5.23
C LYS A 42 -6.67 -15.43 6.49
N LYS A 43 -6.10 -16.48 7.11
CA LYS A 43 -6.63 -17.04 8.37
C LYS A 43 -6.52 -16.07 9.54
N SER A 44 -5.50 -15.22 9.56
CA SER A 44 -5.31 -14.19 10.59
C SER A 44 -6.26 -13.01 10.41
N TYR A 45 -6.70 -12.75 9.17
CA TYR A 45 -7.55 -11.61 8.79
C TYR A 45 -8.69 -12.05 7.86
N PRO A 46 -9.58 -12.96 8.28
CA PRO A 46 -10.55 -13.60 7.40
C PRO A 46 -11.47 -12.59 6.69
N ASP A 47 -11.85 -11.53 7.39
CA ASP A 47 -12.79 -10.53 6.89
C ASP A 47 -12.10 -9.27 6.31
N THR A 48 -10.81 -9.07 6.57
CA THR A 48 -10.11 -7.80 6.28
C THR A 48 -8.87 -7.95 5.42
N TYR A 49 -8.46 -9.17 5.05
CA TYR A 49 -7.24 -9.38 4.26
C TYR A 49 -7.28 -8.65 2.91
N GLN A 50 -8.47 -8.55 2.29
CA GLN A 50 -8.66 -7.86 1.02
C GLN A 50 -8.46 -6.35 1.17
N ASP A 51 -8.99 -5.76 2.23
CA ASP A 51 -8.82 -4.33 2.53
C ASP A 51 -7.36 -4.01 2.84
N ILE A 52 -6.69 -4.84 3.64
CA ILE A 52 -5.26 -4.67 3.96
C ILE A 52 -4.42 -4.66 2.68
N LEU A 53 -4.66 -5.60 1.77
CA LEU A 53 -3.94 -5.68 0.50
C LEU A 53 -4.35 -4.58 -0.48
N GLY A 54 -5.61 -4.16 -0.46
CA GLY A 54 -6.11 -3.02 -1.22
C GLY A 54 -5.40 -1.73 -0.83
N THR A 55 -5.38 -1.41 0.47
CA THR A 55 -4.67 -0.25 1.00
C THR A 55 -3.16 -0.32 0.73
N TYR A 56 -2.54 -1.50 0.83
CA TYR A 56 -1.15 -1.66 0.43
C TYR A 56 -0.93 -1.31 -1.04
N GLY A 57 -1.77 -1.82 -1.95
CA GLY A 57 -1.68 -1.49 -3.38
C GLY A 57 -1.90 0.00 -3.67
N GLU A 58 -2.83 0.65 -2.97
CA GLU A 58 -3.06 2.09 -3.09
C GLU A 58 -1.85 2.90 -2.62
N LEU A 59 -1.25 2.52 -1.49
CA LEU A 59 -0.04 3.16 -0.97
C LEU A 59 1.16 2.95 -1.88
N ASP A 60 1.35 1.74 -2.39
CA ASP A 60 2.42 1.41 -3.34
C ASP A 60 2.37 2.31 -4.58
N MET A 61 1.18 2.49 -5.17
CA MET A 61 0.96 3.40 -6.30
C MET A 61 1.25 4.87 -5.99
N LEU A 62 1.03 5.30 -4.75
CA LEU A 62 1.34 6.65 -4.29
C LEU A 62 2.85 6.84 -4.05
N THR A 63 3.53 5.84 -3.50
CA THR A 63 4.97 5.88 -3.22
C THR A 63 5.82 5.70 -4.46
N ASP A 64 5.36 4.95 -5.46
CA ASP A 64 6.14 4.66 -6.67
C ASP A 64 6.28 5.87 -7.60
N ASN A 65 5.51 6.94 -7.39
CA ASN A 65 5.52 8.12 -8.27
C ASN A 65 5.67 9.49 -7.59
N GLN A 66 5.61 9.57 -6.25
CA GLN A 66 5.72 10.86 -5.56
C GLN A 66 6.52 10.79 -4.26
N THR A 67 7.70 11.41 -4.27
CA THR A 67 8.38 11.86 -3.06
C THR A 67 7.47 12.80 -2.26
N ILE A 68 7.67 12.88 -0.94
CA ILE A 68 6.98 13.87 -0.07
C ILE A 68 7.10 15.29 -0.64
N ALA A 69 8.23 15.59 -1.29
CA ALA A 69 8.46 16.85 -1.99
C ALA A 69 7.52 17.05 -3.20
N GLN A 70 7.27 16.02 -4.01
CA GLN A 70 6.33 16.05 -5.13
C GLN A 70 4.87 16.15 -4.66
N CYS A 71 4.51 15.45 -3.58
CA CYS A 71 3.20 15.63 -2.92
C CYS A 71 3.01 17.07 -2.43
N THR A 72 4.01 17.62 -1.74
CA THR A 72 4.00 19.00 -1.22
C THR A 72 3.89 20.01 -2.37
N GLN A 73 4.64 19.82 -3.45
CA GLN A 73 4.55 20.68 -4.64
C GLN A 73 3.17 20.65 -5.29
N SER A 74 2.60 19.46 -5.42
CA SER A 74 1.26 19.27 -6.01
C SER A 74 0.19 19.94 -5.16
N PHE A 75 0.27 19.75 -3.84
CA PHE A 75 -0.59 20.42 -2.87
C PHE A 75 -0.46 21.94 -2.95
N GLN A 76 0.76 22.48 -2.98
CA GLN A 76 0.97 23.94 -3.10
C GLN A 76 0.42 24.52 -4.40
N LYS A 77 0.54 23.79 -5.53
CA LYS A 77 -0.06 24.22 -6.81
C LYS A 77 -1.59 24.27 -6.72
N LEU A 78 -2.20 23.25 -6.12
CA LEU A 78 -3.65 23.20 -5.87
C LEU A 78 -4.09 24.35 -4.96
N TYR A 79 -3.40 24.58 -3.85
CA TYR A 79 -3.69 25.67 -2.91
C TYR A 79 -3.67 27.04 -3.61
N LYS A 80 -2.63 27.33 -4.41
CA LYS A 80 -2.55 28.59 -5.17
C LYS A 80 -3.70 28.75 -6.17
N ARG A 81 -4.07 27.67 -6.87
CA ARG A 81 -5.17 27.68 -7.84
C ARG A 81 -6.51 27.95 -7.16
N VAL A 82 -6.78 27.30 -6.04
CA VAL A 82 -7.99 27.54 -5.23
C VAL A 82 -8.01 28.96 -4.70
N GLY A 83 -6.90 29.45 -4.15
CA GLY A 83 -6.77 30.84 -3.70
C GLY A 83 -7.07 31.84 -4.82
N SER A 84 -6.56 31.62 -6.02
CA SER A 84 -6.86 32.47 -7.18
C SER A 84 -8.34 32.45 -7.57
N ILE A 85 -8.99 31.29 -7.53
CA ILE A 85 -10.43 31.17 -7.83
C ILE A 85 -11.24 31.96 -6.79
N VAL A 86 -10.93 31.78 -5.50
CA VAL A 86 -11.62 32.47 -4.41
C VAL A 86 -11.42 33.99 -4.50
N SER A 87 -10.18 34.46 -4.70
CA SER A 87 -9.92 35.89 -4.87
C SER A 87 -10.65 36.49 -6.08
N ASN A 88 -10.71 35.75 -7.19
CA ASN A 88 -11.45 36.20 -8.37
C ASN A 88 -12.96 36.23 -8.11
N LEU A 89 -13.53 35.28 -7.37
CA LEU A 89 -14.94 35.29 -7.01
C LEU A 89 -15.29 36.46 -6.08
N ILE A 90 -14.40 36.82 -5.15
CA ILE A 90 -14.59 37.98 -4.27
C ILE A 90 -14.53 39.31 -5.05
N LEU A 91 -13.77 39.39 -6.14
CA LEU A 91 -13.71 40.59 -6.99
C LEU A 91 -14.94 40.78 -7.89
N ILE A 92 -15.81 39.77 -8.02
CA ILE A 92 -16.99 39.80 -8.89
C ILE A 92 -18.29 40.00 -8.07
N LEU A 93 -18.20 40.02 -6.73
CA LEU A 93 -19.29 40.30 -5.79
C LEU A 93 -19.15 41.71 -5.20
#